data_AF-A0A955Q6B8-F1
#
_entry.id   AF-A0A955Q6B8-F1
#
_cell.length_a   1.000
_cell.length_b   1.000
_cell.length_c   1.000
_cell.angle_alpha   90.00
_cell.angle_beta   90.00
_cell.angle_gamma   90.00
#
_symmetry.space_group_name_H-M   'P 1'
#
loop_
_entity.id
_entity.type
_entity.pdbx_description
1 polymer ?
#
loop_
_entity_poly.entity_id
_entity_poly.type
_entity_poly.pdbx_seq_one_letter_code
_entity_poly.pdbx_strand_id
1 'polypeptide(L)'
;NVVWGNGTGASTGYTGDNRHGIYTNSGAHNTLLYNNTLYGNVEGELFLGGGADRIIAKNKIMYGNGPGYALRLDSGQTGTVVSNNAIYHTTTARCILNNAGAGATVENSNIVGQNPFFIDEKNANFHLQSGSPAIGKGSVLNEVKVDFNNVQRNQPNDLGAYAFVSSSLSDTTRPAPPRDVTVY
;
A
#
# COMPACT_ATOMS: atom_id res chain seq x y z
N ASN A 1 3.96 4.35 -4.93
CA ASN A 1 4.04 3.31 -5.99
C ASN A 1 2.99 2.25 -5.77
N VAL A 2 2.67 1.45 -6.79
CA VAL A 2 1.87 0.23 -6.64
C VAL A 2 2.81 -0.98 -6.70
N VAL A 3 2.68 -1.90 -5.74
CA VAL A 3 3.46 -3.14 -5.67
C VAL A 3 2.49 -4.30 -5.55
N TRP A 4 2.37 -5.10 -6.61
CA TRP A 4 1.34 -6.14 -6.70
C TRP A 4 1.83 -7.40 -7.39
N GLY A 5 1.35 -8.54 -6.89
CA GLY A 5 1.46 -9.82 -7.59
C GLY A 5 2.83 -10.47 -7.44
N ASN A 6 3.64 -10.04 -6.47
CA ASN A 6 4.93 -10.65 -6.24
C ASN A 6 4.76 -12.10 -5.76
N GLY A 7 5.55 -13.00 -6.36
CA GLY A 7 5.49 -14.44 -6.07
C GLY A 7 4.39 -15.23 -6.80
N THR A 8 3.61 -14.60 -7.68
CA THR A 8 2.50 -15.26 -8.41
C THR A 8 2.95 -16.14 -9.59
N GLY A 9 4.21 -16.01 -10.04
CA GLY A 9 4.76 -16.72 -11.22
C GLY A 9 5.91 -17.70 -10.96
N ALA A 10 6.25 -18.00 -9.70
CA ALA A 10 7.38 -18.87 -9.37
C ALA A 10 6.91 -20.27 -8.97
N SER A 11 7.59 -21.28 -9.51
CA SER A 11 7.44 -22.71 -9.21
C SER A 11 7.23 -22.96 -7.72
N THR A 12 6.56 -24.07 -7.41
CA THR A 12 6.32 -24.65 -6.08
C THR A 12 7.57 -24.81 -5.19
N GLY A 13 8.75 -24.34 -5.62
CA GLY A 13 10.03 -24.40 -4.91
C GLY A 13 10.59 -23.06 -4.37
N TYR A 14 10.04 -21.87 -4.70
CA TYR A 14 10.46 -20.62 -4.03
C TYR A 14 9.62 -20.40 -2.77
N THR A 15 9.98 -21.12 -1.72
CA THR A 15 9.48 -20.90 -0.35
C THR A 15 10.36 -19.85 0.32
N GLY A 16 9.82 -18.67 0.62
CA GLY A 16 10.58 -17.63 1.35
C GLY A 16 10.04 -16.21 1.23
N ASP A 17 10.77 -15.29 1.86
CA ASP A 17 10.39 -13.88 2.09
C ASP A 17 10.29 -13.03 0.81
N ASN A 18 10.79 -13.52 -0.33
CA ASN A 18 10.71 -12.85 -1.65
C ASN A 18 9.29 -12.80 -2.23
N ARG A 19 8.31 -13.36 -1.51
CA ARG A 19 6.89 -13.37 -1.86
C ARG A 19 6.10 -12.26 -1.17
N HIS A 20 6.77 -11.38 -0.43
CA HIS A 20 6.19 -10.16 0.09
C HIS A 20 6.20 -9.04 -0.97
N GLY A 21 5.31 -8.06 -0.82
CA GLY A 21 5.33 -6.87 -1.65
C GLY A 21 6.64 -6.09 -1.50
N ILE A 22 6.95 -5.69 -0.26
CA ILE A 22 8.21 -5.05 0.11
C ILE A 22 8.83 -5.81 1.27
N TYR A 23 10.13 -6.08 1.17
CA TYR A 23 10.92 -6.75 2.20
C TYR A 23 12.16 -5.91 2.55
N THR A 24 12.38 -5.64 3.84
CA THR A 24 13.63 -5.07 4.36
C THR A 24 14.33 -6.07 5.28
N ASN A 25 15.65 -6.13 5.26
CA ASN A 25 16.45 -7.03 6.10
C ASN A 25 17.66 -6.27 6.69
N SER A 26 18.60 -6.96 7.34
CA SER A 26 19.74 -6.43 8.09
C SER A 26 20.65 -5.39 7.42
N GLY A 27 20.56 -5.20 6.10
CA GLY A 27 21.26 -4.12 5.38
C GLY A 27 20.42 -2.88 5.10
N ALA A 28 19.14 -2.86 5.51
CA ALA A 28 18.24 -1.74 5.30
C ALA A 28 18.31 -0.78 6.49
N HIS A 29 18.80 0.42 6.23
CA HIS A 29 18.99 1.48 7.23
C HIS A 29 18.43 2.80 6.70
N ASN A 30 17.76 3.58 7.55
CA ASN A 30 17.24 4.91 7.20
C ASN A 30 16.31 4.91 5.97
N THR A 31 15.53 3.85 5.79
CA THR A 31 14.66 3.67 4.62
C THR A 31 13.30 4.31 4.84
N LEU A 32 12.85 5.12 3.88
CA LEU A 32 11.53 5.73 3.87
C LEU A 32 10.60 4.96 2.93
N LEU A 33 9.50 4.44 3.45
CA LEU A 33 8.51 3.66 2.72
C LEU A 33 7.16 4.37 2.75
N TYR A 34 6.97 5.32 1.84
CA TYR A 34 5.79 6.19 1.82
C TYR A 34 4.84 5.91 0.67
N ASN A 35 3.54 6.09 0.92
CA ASN A 35 2.53 6.24 -0.14
C ASN A 35 2.57 5.13 -1.20
N ASN A 36 2.65 3.90 -0.73
CA ASN A 36 2.54 2.73 -1.59
C ASN A 36 1.22 2.02 -1.36
N THR A 37 0.66 1.47 -2.43
CA THR A 37 -0.39 0.46 -2.35
C THR A 37 0.26 -0.89 -2.59
N LEU A 38 0.12 -1.79 -1.62
CA LEU A 38 0.60 -3.15 -1.67
C LEU A 38 -0.64 -4.05 -1.66
N TYR A 39 -0.77 -4.88 -2.68
CA TYR A 39 -1.92 -5.76 -2.87
C TYR A 39 -1.46 -7.11 -3.39
N GLY A 40 -2.17 -8.19 -3.04
CA GLY A 40 -2.10 -9.45 -3.76
C GLY A 40 -0.72 -10.12 -3.80
N ASN A 41 0.12 -9.87 -2.79
CA ASN A 41 1.41 -10.51 -2.65
C ASN A 41 1.26 -11.84 -1.90
N VAL A 42 1.97 -12.89 -2.34
CA VAL A 42 1.65 -14.27 -1.93
C VAL A 42 1.86 -14.53 -0.43
N GLU A 43 2.92 -13.98 0.18
CA GLU A 43 3.18 -14.20 1.61
C GLU A 43 2.63 -13.06 2.47
N GLY A 44 2.67 -11.83 1.98
CA GLY A 44 2.25 -10.66 2.74
C GLY A 44 2.61 -9.36 2.05
N GLU A 45 2.20 -8.23 2.60
CA GLU A 45 2.36 -6.95 1.90
C GLU A 45 3.70 -6.29 2.25
N LEU A 46 3.93 -6.00 3.53
CA LEU A 46 5.17 -5.43 4.02
C LEU A 46 5.80 -6.35 5.06
N PHE A 47 7.01 -6.82 4.79
CA PHE A 47 7.83 -7.51 5.77
C PHE A 47 9.04 -6.67 6.16
N LEU A 48 9.10 -6.30 7.44
CA LEU A 48 10.24 -5.68 8.07
C LEU A 48 11.02 -6.75 8.83
N GLY A 49 12.02 -7.33 8.16
CA GLY A 49 12.87 -8.39 8.68
C GLY A 49 13.86 -7.90 9.75
N GLY A 50 14.39 -8.87 10.49
CA GLY A 50 15.32 -8.62 11.59
C GLY A 50 16.61 -7.91 11.15
N GLY A 51 17.12 -7.05 12.03
CA GLY A 51 18.34 -6.27 11.79
C GLY A 51 18.15 -5.01 10.94
N ALA A 52 16.97 -4.79 10.33
CA ALA A 52 16.66 -3.52 9.69
C ALA A 52 16.48 -2.42 10.74
N ASP A 53 17.04 -1.22 10.51
CA ASP A 53 16.88 -0.11 11.45
C ASP A 53 16.43 1.19 10.79
N ARG A 54 15.75 2.01 11.62
CA ARG A 54 15.26 3.35 11.26
C ARG A 54 14.43 3.33 9.98
N ILE A 55 13.61 2.30 9.82
CA ILE A 55 12.62 2.20 8.75
C ILE A 55 11.40 3.03 9.12
N ILE A 56 11.00 3.93 8.23
CA ILE A 56 9.80 4.75 8.43
C ILE A 56 8.76 4.34 7.37
N ALA A 57 7.73 3.62 7.80
CA ALA A 57 6.64 3.16 6.93
C ALA A 57 5.36 3.95 7.20
N LYS A 58 4.99 4.82 6.25
CA LYS A 58 3.87 5.76 6.43
C LYS A 58 2.97 5.89 5.21
N ASN A 59 1.72 6.23 5.47
CA ASN A 59 0.74 6.59 4.44
C ASN A 59 0.51 5.50 3.38
N LYS A 60 0.73 4.22 3.72
CA LYS A 60 0.58 3.09 2.80
C LYS A 60 -0.81 2.48 2.91
N ILE A 61 -1.24 1.79 1.86
CA ILE A 61 -2.29 0.79 1.95
C ILE A 61 -1.64 -0.58 1.79
N MET A 62 -1.87 -1.46 2.75
CA MET A 62 -1.50 -2.88 2.73
C MET A 62 -2.80 -3.67 2.68
N TYR A 63 -3.08 -4.29 1.54
CA TYR A 63 -4.25 -5.13 1.34
C TYR A 63 -3.80 -6.58 1.23
N GLY A 64 -3.78 -7.27 2.37
CA GLY A 64 -3.45 -8.69 2.44
C GLY A 64 -4.64 -9.58 2.10
N ASN A 65 -4.44 -10.52 1.20
CA ASN A 65 -5.42 -11.56 0.87
C ASN A 65 -4.80 -12.96 0.77
N GLY A 66 -3.50 -13.08 1.06
CA GLY A 66 -2.74 -14.33 1.06
C GLY A 66 -2.75 -15.07 2.41
N PRO A 67 -1.97 -16.15 2.53
CA PRO A 67 -1.83 -16.94 3.76
C PRO A 67 -1.09 -16.26 4.92
N GLY A 68 -0.15 -15.34 4.66
CA GLY A 68 0.64 -14.68 5.71
C GLY A 68 0.05 -13.34 6.15
N TYR A 69 0.87 -12.44 6.68
CA TYR A 69 0.42 -11.21 7.32
C TYR A 69 0.52 -10.00 6.38
N ALA A 70 -0.45 -9.08 6.45
CA ALA A 70 -0.36 -7.84 5.68
C ALA A 70 0.87 -7.01 6.12
N LEU A 71 1.10 -6.89 7.43
CA LEU A 71 2.32 -6.34 8.00
C LEU A 71 2.99 -7.38 8.91
N ARG A 72 4.27 -7.66 8.64
CA ARG A 72 5.12 -8.46 9.53
C ARG A 72 6.32 -7.63 9.98
N LEU A 73 6.60 -7.67 11.28
CA LEU A 73 7.80 -7.09 11.90
C LEU A 73 8.51 -8.19 12.69
N ASP A 74 9.78 -8.42 12.40
CA ASP A 74 10.59 -9.43 13.09
C ASP A 74 11.52 -8.81 14.14
N SER A 75 12.01 -9.64 15.05
CA SER A 75 12.91 -9.22 16.12
C SER A 75 14.25 -8.70 15.59
N GLY A 76 14.90 -7.84 16.37
CA GLY A 76 16.20 -7.26 16.00
C GLY A 76 16.11 -5.97 15.17
N GLN A 77 14.90 -5.46 14.93
CA GLN A 77 14.74 -4.10 14.41
C GLN A 77 15.12 -3.06 15.48
N THR A 78 15.52 -1.85 15.07
CA THR A 78 15.74 -0.72 15.99
C THR A 78 15.21 0.58 15.37
N GLY A 79 14.48 1.38 16.14
CA GLY A 79 14.02 2.70 15.72
C GLY A 79 13.06 2.69 14.52
N THR A 80 12.44 1.56 14.21
CA THR A 80 11.43 1.46 13.14
C THR A 80 10.12 2.10 13.59
N VAL A 81 9.47 2.86 12.71
CA VAL A 81 8.16 3.47 12.96
C VAL A 81 7.20 3.12 11.84
N VAL A 82 6.05 2.56 12.21
CA VAL A 82 4.92 2.28 11.32
C VAL A 82 3.74 3.14 11.76
N SER A 83 3.35 4.12 10.95
CA SER A 83 2.28 5.06 11.31
C SER A 83 1.40 5.45 10.12
N ASN A 84 0.15 5.86 10.39
CA ASN A 84 -0.77 6.34 9.36
C ASN A 84 -0.87 5.39 8.15
N ASN A 85 -0.98 4.09 8.34
CA ASN A 85 -1.20 3.13 7.26
C ASN A 85 -2.61 2.53 7.35
N ALA A 86 -3.16 2.15 6.21
CA ALA A 86 -4.35 1.31 6.14
C ALA A 86 -3.88 -0.13 5.99
N ILE A 87 -4.06 -0.94 7.03
CA ILE A 87 -3.59 -2.32 7.11
C ILE A 87 -4.81 -3.21 7.14
N TYR A 88 -5.18 -3.73 5.97
CA TYR A 88 -6.31 -4.60 5.77
C TYR A 88 -5.85 -6.02 5.49
N HIS A 89 -6.58 -6.99 6.02
CA HIS A 89 -6.52 -8.37 5.58
C HIS A 89 -7.92 -8.96 5.53
N THR A 90 -8.18 -9.87 4.60
CA THR A 90 -9.43 -10.67 4.56
C THR A 90 -9.67 -11.52 5.83
N THR A 91 -8.68 -11.60 6.72
CA THR A 91 -8.75 -12.24 8.04
C THR A 91 -8.09 -11.28 9.02
N THR A 92 -8.85 -10.60 9.88
CA THR A 92 -8.33 -9.51 10.73
C THR A 92 -7.14 -9.92 11.59
N ALA A 93 -7.08 -11.17 12.05
CA ALA A 93 -5.94 -11.72 12.81
C ALA A 93 -4.62 -11.70 12.02
N ARG A 94 -4.67 -11.59 10.69
CA ARG A 94 -3.52 -11.51 9.79
C ARG A 94 -3.17 -10.08 9.37
N CYS A 95 -3.79 -9.06 9.94
CA CYS A 95 -3.40 -7.68 9.62
C CYS A 95 -1.96 -7.39 10.06
N ILE A 96 -1.59 -7.75 11.29
CA ILE A 96 -0.28 -7.41 11.85
C ILE A 96 0.27 -8.60 12.65
N LEU A 97 1.49 -9.01 12.33
CA LEU A 97 2.36 -9.80 13.22
C LEU A 97 3.50 -8.89 13.67
N ASN A 98 3.59 -8.61 14.96
CA ASN A 98 4.66 -7.77 15.52
C ASN A 98 5.50 -8.55 16.53
N ASN A 99 6.65 -9.05 16.07
CA ASN A 99 7.67 -9.71 16.89
C ASN A 99 8.87 -8.79 17.18
N ALA A 100 8.86 -7.53 16.73
CA ALA A 100 9.97 -6.60 16.90
C ALA A 100 10.16 -6.12 18.35
N GLY A 101 9.17 -6.35 19.22
CA GLY A 101 9.20 -5.86 20.61
C GLY A 101 9.39 -4.34 20.65
N ALA A 102 10.28 -3.86 21.52
CA ALA A 102 10.60 -2.43 21.64
C ALA A 102 11.41 -1.87 20.45
N GLY A 103 11.87 -2.72 19.53
CA GLY A 103 12.67 -2.33 18.37
C GLY A 103 11.89 -1.59 17.29
N ALA A 104 10.56 -1.72 17.29
CA ALA A 104 9.67 -1.02 16.37
C ALA A 104 8.44 -0.47 17.10
N THR A 105 7.99 0.71 16.67
CA THR A 105 6.74 1.31 17.12
C THR A 105 5.69 1.18 16.02
N VAL A 106 4.60 0.48 16.34
CA VAL A 106 3.39 0.44 15.52
C VAL A 106 2.38 1.39 16.17
N GLU A 107 2.16 2.55 15.55
CA GLU A 107 1.35 3.61 16.15
C GLU A 107 -0.16 3.36 16.04
N ASN A 108 -0.94 3.96 16.95
CA ASN A 108 -2.41 3.93 16.92
C ASN A 108 -3.01 4.74 15.75
N SER A 109 -2.19 5.51 15.04
CA SER A 109 -2.59 6.23 13.83
C SER A 109 -2.81 5.30 12.63
N ASN A 110 -2.42 4.02 12.72
CA ASN A 110 -2.74 3.01 11.71
C ASN A 110 -4.22 2.59 11.80
N ILE A 111 -4.85 2.44 10.63
CA ILE A 111 -6.20 1.92 10.48
C ILE A 111 -6.08 0.42 10.20
N VAL A 112 -6.53 -0.40 11.14
CA VAL A 112 -6.35 -1.86 11.07
C VAL A 112 -7.69 -2.55 10.83
N GLY A 113 -7.73 -3.45 9.85
CA GLY A 113 -8.90 -4.30 9.57
C GLY A 113 -10.03 -3.63 8.79
N GLN A 114 -9.87 -2.37 8.35
CA GLN A 114 -10.87 -1.68 7.54
C GLN A 114 -10.51 -1.76 6.05
N ASN A 115 -11.44 -2.20 5.22
CA ASN A 115 -11.24 -2.31 3.78
C ASN A 115 -11.07 -0.90 3.17
N PRO A 116 -10.04 -0.64 2.35
CA PRO A 116 -9.80 0.66 1.74
C PRO A 116 -10.79 1.03 0.62
N PHE A 117 -11.72 0.15 0.22
CA PHE A 117 -12.69 0.37 -0.85
C PHE A 117 -12.06 0.84 -2.16
N PHE A 118 -11.30 -0.05 -2.80
CA PHE A 118 -10.79 0.19 -4.14
C PHE A 118 -11.91 0.14 -5.19
N ILE A 119 -11.78 0.89 -6.29
CA ILE A 119 -12.76 0.86 -7.38
C ILE A 119 -12.86 -0.54 -8.00
N ASP A 120 -11.71 -1.15 -8.33
CA ASP A 120 -11.65 -2.51 -8.87
C ASP A 120 -10.26 -3.12 -8.67
N GLU A 121 -10.03 -3.67 -7.48
CA GLU A 121 -8.73 -4.24 -7.12
C GLU A 121 -8.32 -5.47 -7.94
N LYS A 122 -9.30 -6.20 -8.48
CA LYS A 122 -9.06 -7.42 -9.29
C LYS A 122 -8.44 -7.07 -10.64
N ASN A 123 -8.80 -5.90 -11.18
CA ASN A 123 -8.24 -5.35 -12.41
C ASN A 123 -7.17 -4.28 -12.15
N ALA A 124 -6.56 -4.27 -10.95
CA ALA A 124 -5.51 -3.35 -10.54
C ALA A 124 -5.90 -1.85 -10.54
N ASN A 125 -7.19 -1.55 -10.45
CA ASN A 125 -7.68 -0.20 -10.25
C ASN A 125 -7.77 0.12 -8.75
N PHE A 126 -6.65 0.56 -8.20
CA PHE A 126 -6.50 0.88 -6.78
C PHE A 126 -6.86 2.32 -6.41
N HIS A 127 -7.62 3.02 -7.27
CA HIS A 127 -8.25 4.27 -6.87
C HIS A 127 -9.27 4.00 -5.76
N LEU A 128 -9.46 4.99 -4.88
CA LEU A 128 -10.38 4.88 -3.76
C LEU A 128 -11.81 5.22 -4.22
N GLN A 129 -12.79 4.47 -3.72
CA GLN A 129 -14.19 4.83 -3.81
C GLN A 129 -14.54 5.92 -2.79
N SER A 130 -15.63 6.65 -3.05
CA SER A 130 -16.20 7.56 -2.05
C SER A 130 -16.52 6.81 -0.76
N GLY A 131 -16.21 7.41 0.38
CA GLY A 131 -16.41 6.81 1.71
C GLY A 131 -15.29 5.86 2.14
N SER A 132 -14.22 5.71 1.36
CA SER A 132 -13.04 4.95 1.77
C SER A 132 -12.45 5.46 3.10
N PRO A 133 -12.12 4.56 4.04
CA PRO A 133 -11.43 4.93 5.29
C PRO A 133 -10.00 5.41 5.06
N ALA A 134 -9.45 5.26 3.85
CA ALA A 134 -8.11 5.73 3.51
C ALA A 134 -8.06 7.23 3.15
N ILE A 135 -9.22 7.88 2.93
CA ILE A 135 -9.30 9.27 2.50
C ILE A 135 -8.98 10.22 3.67
N GLY A 136 -7.98 11.09 3.48
CA GLY A 136 -7.58 12.13 4.42
C GLY A 136 -7.01 11.62 5.75
N LYS A 137 -6.49 10.39 5.80
CA LYS A 137 -5.98 9.75 7.04
C LYS A 137 -4.45 9.68 7.13
N GLY A 138 -3.76 10.10 6.08
CA GLY A 138 -2.32 10.17 6.02
C GLY A 138 -1.76 11.39 6.75
N SER A 139 -0.46 11.33 7.01
CA SER A 139 0.34 12.49 7.39
C SER A 139 0.74 13.32 6.16
N VAL A 140 0.92 14.62 6.34
CA VAL A 140 1.49 15.50 5.31
C VAL A 140 2.97 15.15 5.10
N LEU A 141 3.37 14.93 3.85
CA LEU A 141 4.76 14.67 3.47
C LEU A 141 5.18 15.70 2.42
N ASN A 142 6.12 16.58 2.75
CA ASN A 142 6.56 17.66 1.88
C ASN A 142 7.36 17.16 0.66
N GLU A 143 7.96 15.99 0.82
CA GLU A 143 8.77 15.28 -0.16
C GLU A 143 7.94 14.50 -1.19
N VAL A 144 6.65 14.20 -0.91
CA VAL A 144 5.75 13.48 -1.83
C VAL A 144 4.52 14.34 -2.14
N LYS A 145 4.65 15.21 -3.15
CA LYS A 145 3.63 16.21 -3.49
C LYS A 145 2.51 15.71 -4.41
N VAL A 146 2.83 14.72 -5.25
CA VAL A 146 1.90 14.14 -6.23
C VAL A 146 1.78 12.63 -6.03
N ASP A 147 0.67 12.08 -6.51
CA ASP A 147 0.38 10.66 -6.45
C ASP A 147 0.90 9.89 -7.68
N PHE A 148 0.53 8.62 -7.81
CA PHE A 148 0.94 7.78 -8.94
C PHE A 148 0.43 8.27 -10.32
N ASN A 149 -0.68 8.99 -10.36
CA ASN A 149 -1.23 9.59 -11.58
C ASN A 149 -0.78 11.05 -11.77
N ASN A 150 0.20 11.51 -11.01
CA ASN A 150 0.67 12.90 -11.01
C ASN A 150 -0.42 13.90 -10.56
N VAL A 151 -1.40 13.46 -9.76
CA VAL A 151 -2.40 14.31 -9.12
C VAL A 151 -1.84 14.86 -7.81
N GLN A 152 -2.05 16.15 -7.54
CA GLN A 152 -1.68 16.78 -6.27
C GLN A 152 -2.32 16.03 -5.09
N ARG A 153 -1.52 15.70 -4.08
CA ARG A 153 -2.02 15.01 -2.90
C ARG A 153 -2.84 15.91 -1.99
N ASN A 154 -3.95 15.37 -1.49
CA ASN A 154 -4.79 15.97 -0.46
C ASN A 154 -3.98 16.28 0.80
N GLN A 155 -4.44 17.26 1.59
CA GLN A 155 -3.80 17.64 2.85
C GLN A 155 -4.88 17.62 3.96
N PRO A 156 -4.90 16.61 4.85
CA PRO A 156 -3.95 15.50 4.99
C PRO A 156 -3.97 14.51 3.80
N ASN A 157 -2.86 13.82 3.58
CA ASN A 157 -2.70 12.88 2.47
C ASN A 157 -3.75 11.76 2.53
N ASP A 158 -4.20 11.28 1.37
CA ASP A 158 -4.84 9.97 1.30
C ASP A 158 -3.79 8.87 1.43
N LEU A 159 -4.19 7.76 2.05
CA LEU A 159 -3.34 6.59 2.19
C LEU A 159 -3.20 5.88 0.84
N GLY A 160 -2.05 5.25 0.61
CA GLY A 160 -1.77 4.46 -0.59
C GLY A 160 -1.18 5.29 -1.72
N ALA A 161 -1.20 4.70 -2.92
CA ALA A 161 -0.53 5.23 -4.11
C ALA A 161 -1.27 6.38 -4.81
N TYR A 162 -2.60 6.41 -4.70
CA TYR A 162 -3.48 7.35 -5.41
C TYR A 162 -4.12 8.34 -4.43
N ALA A 163 -4.25 9.59 -4.84
CA ALA A 163 -5.11 10.57 -4.19
C ALA A 163 -6.57 10.33 -4.63
N PHE A 164 -7.51 10.52 -3.72
CA PHE A 164 -8.92 10.46 -4.05
C PHE A 164 -9.31 11.72 -4.81
N VAL A 165 -9.88 11.52 -6.01
CA VAL A 165 -10.48 12.56 -6.83
C VAL A 165 -11.98 12.30 -6.93
N SER A 166 -12.80 13.24 -6.48
CA SER A 166 -14.26 13.08 -6.47
C SER A 166 -14.90 13.02 -7.88
N SER A 167 -14.12 13.27 -8.94
CA SER A 167 -14.56 13.32 -10.33
C SER A 167 -14.45 11.99 -11.09
N SER A 168 -13.87 10.92 -10.53
CA SER A 168 -13.62 9.67 -11.27
C SER A 168 -14.78 8.67 -11.30
N LEU A 169 -16.02 9.08 -10.97
CA LEU A 169 -17.19 8.19 -11.02
C LEU A 169 -17.97 8.22 -12.34
N SER A 170 -17.50 8.91 -13.38
CA SER A 170 -18.30 9.03 -14.61
C SER A 170 -17.52 9.35 -15.88
N ASP A 171 -16.39 8.69 -16.16
CA ASP A 171 -15.98 8.58 -17.57
C ASP A 171 -16.32 7.20 -18.14
N THR A 172 -17.58 7.09 -18.54
CA THR A 172 -18.10 6.03 -19.42
C THR A 172 -18.39 6.59 -20.81
N THR A 173 -17.93 7.81 -21.12
CA THR A 173 -18.32 8.49 -22.34
C THR A 173 -17.42 8.05 -23.49
N ARG A 174 -18.02 7.36 -24.47
CA ARG A 174 -17.34 7.04 -25.72
C ARG A 174 -16.86 8.34 -26.37
N PRO A 175 -15.64 8.40 -26.93
CA PRO A 175 -15.16 9.55 -27.68
C PRO A 175 -16.21 9.99 -28.71
N ALA A 176 -16.39 11.30 -28.86
CA ALA A 176 -17.25 11.83 -29.91
C ALA A 176 -16.79 11.24 -31.27
N PRO A 177 -17.72 10.79 -32.14
CA PRO A 177 -17.35 10.37 -33.47
C PRO A 177 -16.59 11.51 -34.17
N PRO A 178 -15.59 11.19 -35.02
CA PRO A 178 -14.87 12.20 -35.78
C PRO A 178 -15.84 13.14 -36.49
N ARG A 179 -15.67 14.45 -36.28
CA ARG A 179 -16.27 15.47 -37.12
C ARG A 179 -15.22 15.90 -38.14
N ASP A 180 -15.66 16.27 -39.33
CA ASP A 180 -14.81 16.70 -40.46
C ASP A 180 -14.08 15.60 -41.23
N VAL A 181 -14.61 14.37 -41.27
CA VAL A 181 -14.19 13.40 -42.30
C VAL A 181 -14.87 13.76 -43.63
N THR A 182 -14.22 14.59 -44.43
CA THR A 182 -14.54 14.68 -45.86
C THR A 182 -13.82 13.52 -46.56
N VAL A 183 -14.59 12.53 -47.02
CA VAL A 183 -14.08 11.52 -47.95
C VAL A 183 -13.98 12.20 -49.31
N TYR A 184 -12.77 12.34 -49.84
CA TYR A 184 -12.51 12.78 -51.21
C TYR A 184 -12.79 11.65 -52.21
#